data_AF-A0A8H2JA45-F1
#
_entry.id   AF-A0A8H2JA45-F1
#
_cell.length_a   1.000
_cell.length_b   1.000
_cell.length_c   1.000
_cell.angle_alpha   90.00
_cell.angle_beta   90.00
_cell.angle_gamma   90.00
#
_symmetry.space_group_name_H-M   'P 1'
#
loop_
_entity.id
_entity.type
_entity.pdbx_description
1 polymer ?
#
loop_
_entity_poly.entity_id
_entity_poly.type
_entity_poly.pdbx_seq_one_letter_code
_entity_poly.pdbx_strand_id
1 'polypeptide(L)'
;MIASALTETVTVRDLLYCDAAVEPTRALTDSLHQSGTVNNLVARFPGVTPLVEGEVARQTAEQLSLSLLDLAVEGWKKFDELVAAARRTRDNAAARETVKLATHKIEFSHPWTVQVFVNGKPAGTVEVELTVCFDMDLVVLVVQQGRIAAVESGRCSITAALEIARTEVIKRQARFDLRLRISFGHGLILAGPGAHGVPAQPAGLVNAQPPPANGYRYPVHR
;
A
#
# COMPACT_ATOMS: atom_id res chain seq x y z
N MET A 1 3.71 -24.17 -13.00
CA MET A 1 3.48 -22.89 -12.31
C MET A 1 2.60 -22.04 -13.20
N ILE A 2 1.35 -21.86 -12.83
CA ILE A 2 0.35 -21.11 -13.63
C ILE A 2 0.63 -19.63 -13.35
N ALA A 3 0.84 -18.81 -14.39
CA ALA A 3 1.00 -17.38 -14.22
C ALA A 3 -0.37 -16.78 -13.86
N SER A 4 -0.44 -16.03 -12.76
CA SER A 4 -1.67 -15.36 -12.34
C SER A 4 -1.88 -14.09 -13.16
N ALA A 5 -3.14 -13.76 -13.45
CA ALA A 5 -3.49 -12.49 -14.05
C ALA A 5 -3.38 -11.37 -12.99
N LEU A 6 -2.82 -10.23 -13.36
CA LEU A 6 -2.87 -9.03 -12.53
C LEU A 6 -4.24 -8.37 -12.73
N THR A 7 -5.06 -8.30 -11.69
CA THR A 7 -6.39 -7.69 -11.73
C THR A 7 -6.48 -6.54 -10.72
N GLU A 8 -7.53 -5.71 -10.83
CA GLU A 8 -7.81 -4.59 -9.90
C GLU A 8 -7.91 -5.04 -8.44
N THR A 9 -8.19 -6.32 -8.20
CA THR A 9 -8.43 -6.90 -6.88
C THR A 9 -7.18 -7.47 -6.20
N VAL A 10 -6.05 -7.59 -6.92
CA VAL A 10 -4.82 -8.15 -6.32
C VAL A 10 -4.09 -7.07 -5.52
N THR A 11 -3.97 -7.30 -4.22
CA THR A 11 -3.30 -6.38 -3.30
C THR A 11 -1.88 -6.82 -2.94
N VAL A 12 -1.11 -5.90 -2.35
CA VAL A 12 0.19 -6.22 -1.75
C VAL A 12 0.06 -7.30 -0.68
N ARG A 13 -1.02 -7.29 0.12
CA ARG A 13 -1.33 -8.33 1.09
C ARG A 13 -1.45 -9.70 0.42
N ASP A 14 -2.18 -9.80 -0.68
CA ASP A 14 -2.36 -11.07 -1.38
C ASP A 14 -1.03 -11.61 -1.93
N LEU A 15 -0.14 -10.73 -2.39
CA LEU A 15 1.20 -11.10 -2.84
C LEU A 15 2.09 -11.58 -1.68
N LEU A 16 2.09 -10.86 -0.55
CA LEU A 16 2.92 -11.20 0.61
C LEU A 16 2.42 -12.49 1.31
N TYR A 17 1.12 -12.71 1.34
CA TYR A 17 0.49 -13.82 2.07
C TYR A 17 -0.26 -14.78 1.14
N CYS A 18 0.32 -15.03 -0.05
CA CYS A 18 -0.24 -15.81 -1.17
C CYS A 18 -0.77 -17.23 -0.84
N ASP A 19 -0.63 -17.68 0.41
CA ASP A 19 -1.22 -18.90 0.97
C ASP A 19 -2.14 -18.54 2.15
N ALA A 20 -3.46 -18.53 1.90
CA ALA A 20 -4.50 -18.10 2.83
C ALA A 20 -4.70 -19.04 4.05
N ALA A 21 -3.85 -20.06 4.22
CA ALA A 21 -3.89 -20.92 5.40
C ALA A 21 -3.44 -20.19 6.69
N VAL A 22 -2.70 -19.08 6.57
CA VAL A 22 -2.28 -18.26 7.72
C VAL A 22 -2.87 -16.86 7.56
N GLU A 23 -3.71 -16.44 8.52
CA GLU A 23 -4.21 -15.07 8.57
C GLU A 23 -3.03 -14.08 8.59
N PRO A 24 -3.00 -13.05 7.72
CA PRO A 24 -1.89 -12.10 7.61
C PRO A 24 -1.45 -11.49 8.94
N THR A 25 -2.43 -11.16 9.80
CA THR A 25 -2.18 -10.65 11.15
C THR A 25 -1.40 -11.66 12.00
N ARG A 26 -1.74 -12.94 11.92
CA ARG A 26 -1.06 -14.00 12.68
C ARG A 26 0.38 -14.19 12.17
N ALA A 27 0.57 -14.26 10.85
CA ALA A 27 1.91 -14.36 10.27
C ALA A 27 2.81 -13.18 10.69
N LEU A 28 2.27 -11.95 10.66
CA LEU A 28 2.97 -10.76 11.14
C LEU A 28 3.27 -10.82 12.64
N THR A 29 2.31 -11.26 13.45
CA THR A 29 2.50 -11.41 14.90
C THR A 29 3.63 -12.40 15.18
N ASP A 30 3.65 -13.55 14.51
CA ASP A 30 4.68 -14.57 14.66
C ASP A 30 6.06 -14.03 14.25
N SER A 31 6.15 -13.26 13.16
CA SER A 31 7.39 -12.61 12.73
C SER A 31 7.89 -11.56 13.72
N LEU A 32 7.00 -10.71 14.24
CA LEU A 32 7.34 -9.70 15.27
C LEU A 32 7.83 -10.36 16.56
N HIS A 33 7.18 -11.46 16.94
CA HIS A 33 7.55 -12.24 18.10
C HIS A 33 8.94 -12.86 17.94
N GLN A 34 9.22 -13.46 16.77
CA GLN A 34 10.52 -14.06 16.46
C GLN A 34 11.65 -13.03 16.38
N SER A 35 11.39 -11.84 15.85
CA SER A 35 12.39 -10.77 15.76
C SER A 35 12.61 -10.05 17.09
N GLY A 36 11.66 -10.14 18.03
CA GLY A 36 11.69 -9.42 19.29
C GLY A 36 11.62 -7.90 19.13
N THR A 37 11.18 -7.42 17.96
CA THR A 37 11.18 -5.99 17.57
C THR A 37 10.43 -5.11 18.57
N VAL A 38 9.38 -5.63 19.20
CA VAL A 38 8.53 -4.89 20.13
C VAL A 38 9.05 -4.92 21.57
N ASN A 39 9.94 -5.85 21.93
CA ASN A 39 10.36 -6.08 23.33
C ASN A 39 10.92 -4.83 24.01
N ASN A 40 11.82 -4.13 23.32
CA ASN A 40 12.44 -2.91 23.86
C ASN A 40 11.44 -1.76 23.99
N LEU A 41 10.45 -1.71 23.09
CA LEU A 41 9.42 -0.67 23.08
C LEU A 41 8.54 -0.72 24.33
N VAL A 42 8.21 -1.93 24.76
CA VAL A 42 7.29 -2.17 25.87
C VAL A 42 7.97 -2.65 27.14
N ALA A 43 9.31 -2.59 27.22
CA ALA A 43 10.08 -3.09 28.37
C ALA A 43 9.63 -2.51 29.73
N ARG A 44 9.03 -1.31 29.73
CA ARG A 44 8.48 -0.63 30.92
C ARG A 44 7.09 -1.15 31.34
N PHE A 45 6.49 -2.04 30.56
CA PHE A 45 5.14 -2.56 30.72
C PHE A 45 5.18 -4.10 30.71
N PRO A 46 5.34 -4.76 31.87
CA PRO A 46 5.46 -6.20 31.94
C PRO A 46 4.18 -6.90 31.44
N GLY A 47 4.36 -7.95 30.64
CA GLY A 47 3.27 -8.83 30.18
C GLY A 47 2.45 -8.32 28.99
N VAL A 48 2.79 -7.16 28.41
CA VAL A 48 1.98 -6.58 27.30
C VAL A 48 2.52 -6.90 25.90
N THR A 49 3.72 -7.48 25.78
CA THR A 49 4.36 -7.72 24.47
C THR A 49 3.46 -8.44 23.48
N PRO A 50 2.82 -9.58 23.80
CA PRO A 50 2.00 -10.29 22.80
C PRO A 50 0.78 -9.49 22.35
N LEU A 51 0.23 -8.65 23.23
CA LEU A 51 -0.90 -7.78 22.90
C LEU A 51 -0.47 -6.67 21.94
N VAL A 52 0.71 -6.07 22.18
CA VAL A 52 1.25 -5.02 21.31
C VAL A 52 1.68 -5.61 19.96
N GLU A 53 2.32 -6.78 19.93
CA GLU A 53 2.66 -7.49 18.70
C GLU A 53 1.42 -7.74 17.85
N GLY A 54 0.34 -8.25 18.44
CA GLY A 54 -0.93 -8.50 17.73
C GLY A 54 -1.56 -7.22 17.17
N GLU A 55 -1.56 -6.12 17.93
CA GLU A 55 -2.14 -4.86 17.46
C GLU A 55 -1.28 -4.19 16.38
N VAL A 56 0.05 -4.18 16.53
CA VAL A 56 0.98 -3.70 15.49
C VAL A 56 0.83 -4.52 14.22
N ALA A 57 0.70 -5.84 14.33
CA ALA A 57 0.46 -6.73 13.21
C ALA A 57 -0.88 -6.44 12.52
N ARG A 58 -1.96 -6.22 13.27
CA ARG A 58 -3.29 -5.93 12.71
C ARG A 58 -3.30 -4.60 11.94
N GLN A 59 -2.79 -3.53 12.55
CA GLN A 59 -2.69 -2.20 11.93
C GLN A 59 -1.83 -2.24 10.67
N THR A 60 -0.68 -2.93 10.74
CA THR A 60 0.20 -3.14 9.59
C THR A 60 -0.51 -3.93 8.49
N ALA A 61 -1.21 -5.02 8.83
CA ALA A 61 -1.94 -5.83 7.86
C ALA A 61 -3.00 -5.02 7.11
N GLU A 62 -3.73 -4.12 7.79
CA GLU A 62 -4.74 -3.24 7.19
C GLU A 62 -4.16 -2.31 6.12
N GLN A 63 -2.96 -1.76 6.34
CA GLN A 63 -2.26 -0.89 5.40
C GLN A 63 -1.77 -1.61 4.13
N LEU A 64 -1.66 -2.95 4.14
CA LEU A 64 -1.22 -3.74 2.98
C LEU A 64 -2.31 -3.96 1.92
N SER A 65 -3.49 -3.34 2.07
CA SER A 65 -4.61 -3.43 1.10
C SER A 65 -4.37 -2.67 -0.22
N LEU A 66 -3.15 -2.22 -0.48
CA LEU A 66 -2.80 -1.44 -1.68
C LEU A 66 -2.94 -2.31 -2.93
N SER A 67 -3.64 -1.81 -3.96
CA SER A 67 -3.74 -2.48 -5.26
C SER A 67 -2.42 -2.46 -6.00
N LEU A 68 -1.94 -3.63 -6.43
CA LEU A 68 -0.72 -3.73 -7.23
C LEU A 68 -0.88 -3.08 -8.62
N LEU A 69 -2.10 -3.09 -9.17
CA LEU A 69 -2.38 -2.46 -10.44
C LEU A 69 -2.30 -0.93 -10.36
N ASP A 70 -2.88 -0.34 -9.31
CA ASP A 70 -2.83 1.11 -9.09
C ASP A 70 -1.38 1.59 -8.93
N LEU A 71 -0.57 0.84 -8.17
CA LEU A 71 0.87 1.10 -8.06
C LEU A 71 1.55 1.06 -9.44
N ALA A 72 1.36 -0.01 -10.22
CA ALA A 72 1.93 -0.10 -11.57
C ALA A 72 1.57 1.12 -12.44
N VAL A 73 0.32 1.59 -12.35
CA VAL A 73 -0.20 2.72 -13.14
C VAL A 73 0.38 4.05 -12.67
N GLU A 74 0.52 4.28 -11.36
CA GLU A 74 1.24 5.45 -10.83
C GLU A 74 2.67 5.51 -11.35
N GLY A 75 3.30 4.35 -11.49
CA GLY A 75 4.60 4.24 -12.12
C GLY A 75 4.57 4.57 -13.62
N TRP A 76 3.57 4.07 -14.35
CA TRP A 76 3.39 4.35 -15.78
C TRP A 76 3.11 5.82 -16.11
N LYS A 77 2.52 6.59 -15.19
CA LYS A 77 2.33 8.05 -15.38
C LYS A 77 3.65 8.82 -15.50
N LYS A 78 4.77 8.24 -15.07
CA LYS A 78 6.11 8.85 -15.18
C LYS A 78 6.73 8.73 -16.56
N PHE A 79 6.08 8.04 -17.50
CA PHE A 79 6.60 7.81 -18.85
C PHE A 79 6.06 8.85 -19.83
N ASP A 80 6.94 9.74 -20.29
CA ASP A 80 6.58 10.82 -21.21
C ASP A 80 5.91 10.34 -22.50
N GLU A 81 6.36 9.20 -23.05
CA GLU A 81 5.77 8.63 -24.26
C GLU A 81 4.31 8.23 -24.05
N LEU A 82 3.99 7.67 -22.88
CA LEU A 82 2.64 7.26 -22.52
C LEU A 82 1.75 8.48 -22.29
N VAL A 83 2.27 9.50 -21.61
CA VAL A 83 1.57 10.78 -21.42
C VAL A 83 1.35 11.49 -22.75
N ALA A 84 2.31 11.44 -23.67
CA ALA A 84 2.21 12.04 -24.99
C ALA A 84 1.15 11.34 -25.86
N ALA A 85 1.13 10.00 -25.86
CA ALA A 85 0.09 9.21 -26.52
C ALA A 85 -1.30 9.51 -25.93
N ALA A 86 -1.39 9.72 -24.61
CA ALA A 86 -2.63 10.11 -23.96
C ALA A 86 -3.11 11.48 -24.44
N ARG A 87 -2.20 12.46 -24.57
CA ARG A 87 -2.54 13.79 -25.09
C ARG A 87 -3.03 13.74 -26.54
N ARG A 88 -2.33 13.00 -27.41
CA ARG A 88 -2.70 12.87 -28.83
C ARG A 88 -4.04 12.17 -29.06
N THR A 89 -4.36 11.18 -28.24
CA THR A 89 -5.61 10.41 -28.36
C THR A 89 -6.80 11.05 -27.65
N ARG A 90 -6.59 12.08 -26.81
CA ARG A 90 -7.65 12.67 -25.97
C ARG A 90 -8.82 13.23 -26.78
N ASP A 91 -8.52 14.06 -27.77
CA ASP A 91 -9.54 14.82 -28.50
C ASP A 91 -10.04 14.09 -29.77
N ASN A 92 -9.49 12.90 -30.05
CA ASN A 92 -9.89 12.06 -31.18
C ASN A 92 -10.39 10.70 -30.67
N ALA A 93 -11.72 10.54 -30.61
CA ALA A 93 -12.35 9.31 -30.13
C ALA A 93 -11.99 8.04 -30.93
N ALA A 94 -11.58 8.20 -32.20
CA ALA A 94 -11.12 7.10 -33.06
C ALA A 94 -9.61 6.85 -32.97
N ALA A 95 -8.84 7.74 -32.35
CA ALA A 95 -7.40 7.58 -32.22
C ALA A 95 -7.06 6.49 -31.20
N ARG A 96 -6.27 5.52 -31.66
CA ARG A 96 -5.70 4.44 -30.86
C ARG A 96 -4.20 4.43 -31.10
N GLU A 97 -3.43 4.50 -30.03
CA GLU A 97 -1.97 4.44 -30.07
C GLU A 97 -1.47 3.26 -29.25
N THR A 98 -0.39 2.63 -29.71
CA THR A 98 0.28 1.54 -29.01
C THR A 98 1.64 2.02 -28.54
N VAL A 99 1.87 2.00 -27.24
CA VAL A 99 3.13 2.43 -26.61
C VAL A 99 3.86 1.19 -26.10
N LYS A 100 5.12 1.04 -26.50
CA LYS A 100 5.98 -0.07 -26.07
C LYS A 100 6.92 0.43 -24.98
N LEU A 101 6.71 -0.02 -23.76
CA LEU A 101 7.66 0.18 -22.68
C LEU A 101 8.67 -0.96 -22.75
N ALA A 102 9.93 -0.65 -23.08
CA ALA A 102 11.05 -1.61 -23.00
C ALA A 102 11.25 -2.12 -21.55
N THR A 103 12.26 -2.94 -21.26
CA THR A 103 12.48 -3.43 -19.88
C THR A 103 12.59 -2.27 -18.88
N HIS A 104 11.66 -2.21 -17.93
CA HIS A 104 11.61 -1.14 -16.93
C HIS A 104 11.39 -1.69 -15.53
N LYS A 105 12.06 -1.04 -14.59
CA LYS A 105 11.88 -1.25 -13.17
C LYS A 105 11.09 -0.09 -12.59
N ILE A 106 10.01 -0.39 -11.88
CA ILE A 106 9.26 0.61 -11.10
C ILE A 106 9.34 0.22 -9.64
N GLU A 107 9.87 1.12 -8.82
CA GLU A 107 10.00 0.93 -7.38
C GLU A 107 9.09 1.89 -6.63
N PHE A 108 8.45 1.35 -5.60
CA PHE A 108 7.65 2.07 -4.61
C PHE A 108 8.21 1.77 -3.23
N SER A 109 8.49 2.81 -2.45
CA SER A 109 8.70 2.71 -1.00
C SER A 109 7.60 3.52 -0.32
N HIS A 110 6.96 2.90 0.66
CA HIS A 110 5.92 3.50 1.48
C HIS A 110 6.28 3.31 2.96
N PRO A 111 6.96 4.31 3.56
CA PRO A 111 7.24 4.29 4.98
C PRO A 111 6.05 4.83 5.78
N TRP A 112 5.74 4.20 6.90
CA TRP A 112 4.83 4.73 7.92
C TRP A 112 5.31 4.39 9.32
N THR A 113 4.62 4.94 10.32
CA THR A 113 4.93 4.68 11.72
C THR A 113 3.70 4.22 12.47
N VAL A 114 3.87 3.28 13.39
CA VAL A 114 2.83 2.83 14.32
C VAL A 114 3.18 3.32 15.71
N GLN A 115 2.40 4.26 16.24
CA GLN A 115 2.57 4.77 17.59
C GLN A 115 1.88 3.84 18.59
N VAL A 116 2.63 3.34 19.56
CA VAL A 116 2.13 2.38 20.56
C VAL A 116 1.84 3.12 21.87
N PHE A 117 0.64 2.90 22.38
CA PHE A 117 0.20 3.37 23.69
C PHE A 117 -0.17 2.17 24.57
N VAL A 118 0.31 2.16 25.81
CA VAL A 118 -0.06 1.17 26.82
C VAL A 118 -0.76 1.91 27.96
N ASN A 119 -2.02 1.57 28.23
CA ASN A 119 -2.86 2.25 29.23
C ASN A 119 -2.87 3.79 29.06
N GLY A 120 -2.98 4.26 27.82
CA GLY A 120 -2.98 5.69 27.47
C GLY A 120 -1.63 6.39 27.57
N LYS A 121 -0.55 5.69 27.94
CA LYS A 121 0.81 6.24 28.00
C LYS A 121 1.59 5.84 26.75
N PRO A 122 2.33 6.76 26.11
CA PRO A 122 3.15 6.42 24.95
C PRO A 122 4.25 5.44 25.37
N ALA A 123 4.29 4.28 24.72
CA ALA A 123 5.37 3.30 24.84
C ALA A 123 6.49 3.60 23.84
N GLY A 124 6.11 4.08 22.64
CA GLY A 124 7.02 4.62 21.63
C GLY A 124 6.46 4.42 20.22
N THR A 125 7.35 4.35 19.24
CA THR A 125 6.99 4.25 17.83
C THR A 125 7.70 3.08 17.16
N VAL A 126 6.98 2.37 16.31
CA VAL A 126 7.52 1.33 15.42
C VAL A 126 7.59 1.89 14.00
N GLU A 127 8.77 1.86 13.39
CA GLU A 127 8.96 2.21 11.98
C GLU A 127 8.57 1.02 11.11
N VAL A 128 7.82 1.26 10.04
CA VAL A 128 7.42 0.24 9.07
C VAL A 128 7.72 0.74 7.67
N GLU A 129 8.29 -0.12 6.83
CA GLU A 129 8.57 0.19 5.44
C GLU A 129 8.06 -0.92 4.52
N LEU A 130 7.18 -0.55 3.58
CA LEU A 130 6.80 -1.41 2.48
C LEU A 130 7.56 -1.02 1.23
N THR A 131 8.27 -1.98 0.63
CA THR A 131 8.86 -1.84 -0.70
C THR A 131 8.13 -2.74 -1.70
N VAL A 132 7.75 -2.19 -2.85
CA VAL A 132 7.20 -2.93 -3.98
C VAL A 132 7.98 -2.61 -5.25
N CYS A 133 8.50 -3.64 -5.91
CA CYS A 133 9.26 -3.55 -7.14
C CYS A 133 8.56 -4.29 -8.26
N PHE A 134 8.32 -3.61 -9.37
CA PHE A 134 7.79 -4.16 -10.61
C PHE A 134 8.93 -4.26 -11.62
N ASP A 135 9.36 -5.48 -11.91
CA ASP A 135 10.30 -5.79 -12.97
C ASP A 135 9.49 -6.22 -14.19
N MET A 136 9.39 -5.34 -15.18
CA MET A 136 8.59 -5.57 -16.38
C MET A 136 9.48 -5.89 -17.58
N ASP A 137 9.21 -7.03 -18.21
CA ASP A 137 9.63 -7.34 -19.57
C ASP A 137 8.67 -6.66 -20.56
N LEU A 138 9.17 -6.22 -21.72
CA LEU A 138 8.47 -5.52 -22.81
C LEU A 138 6.94 -5.46 -22.63
N VAL A 139 6.45 -4.31 -22.17
CA VAL A 139 5.02 -4.07 -21.95
C VAL A 139 4.46 -3.26 -23.12
N VAL A 140 3.39 -3.75 -23.72
CA VAL A 140 2.71 -3.10 -24.82
C VAL A 140 1.37 -2.59 -24.33
N LEU A 141 1.23 -1.27 -24.24
CA LEU A 141 0.05 -0.57 -23.75
C LEU A 141 -0.72 0.03 -24.91
N VAL A 142 -2.05 -0.05 -24.85
CA VAL A 142 -2.95 0.64 -25.78
C VAL A 142 -3.51 1.87 -25.10
N VAL A 143 -3.33 3.01 -25.74
CA VAL A 143 -3.84 4.30 -25.29
C VAL A 143 -4.96 4.76 -26.23
N GLN A 144 -6.09 5.14 -25.65
CA GLN A 144 -7.25 5.65 -26.39
C GLN A 144 -7.99 6.66 -25.51
N GLN A 145 -8.48 7.76 -26.11
CA GLN A 145 -9.22 8.81 -25.39
C GLN A 145 -8.49 9.34 -24.14
N GLY A 146 -7.15 9.41 -24.19
CA GLY A 146 -6.33 9.89 -23.08
C GLY A 146 -6.19 8.93 -21.90
N ARG A 147 -6.51 7.65 -22.09
CA ARG A 147 -6.51 6.61 -21.05
C ARG A 147 -5.76 5.37 -21.51
N ILE A 148 -5.20 4.61 -20.57
CA ILE A 148 -4.80 3.24 -20.86
C ILE A 148 -6.08 2.41 -21.03
N ALA A 149 -6.28 1.86 -22.23
CA ALA A 149 -7.45 1.10 -22.61
C ALA A 149 -7.20 -0.42 -22.57
N ALA A 150 -5.95 -0.86 -22.78
CA ALA A 150 -5.57 -2.26 -22.67
C ALA A 150 -4.06 -2.41 -22.44
N VAL A 151 -3.68 -3.59 -21.92
CA VAL A 151 -2.31 -4.12 -22.00
C VAL A 151 -2.36 -5.30 -22.96
N GLU A 152 -1.64 -5.21 -24.08
CA GLU A 152 -1.63 -6.26 -25.12
C GLU A 152 -0.64 -7.37 -24.81
N SER A 153 0.49 -7.03 -24.17
CA SER A 153 1.48 -8.01 -23.73
C SER A 153 2.39 -7.43 -22.67
N GLY A 154 2.97 -8.31 -21.86
CA GLY A 154 3.99 -7.97 -20.88
C GLY A 154 4.12 -9.09 -19.86
N ARG A 155 5.34 -9.33 -19.40
CA ARG A 155 5.58 -10.18 -18.23
C ARG A 155 6.05 -9.27 -17.12
N CYS A 156 5.43 -9.38 -15.96
CA CYS A 156 5.83 -8.60 -14.80
C CYS A 156 6.19 -9.55 -13.66
N SER A 157 7.38 -9.39 -13.10
CA SER A 157 7.72 -9.96 -11.80
C SER A 157 7.54 -8.87 -10.76
N ILE A 158 6.70 -9.13 -9.77
CA ILE A 158 6.47 -8.19 -8.67
C ILE A 158 7.13 -8.76 -7.43
N THR A 159 8.00 -7.97 -6.81
CA THR A 159 8.63 -8.28 -5.52
C THR A 159 8.08 -7.32 -4.48
N ALA A 160 7.52 -7.83 -3.39
CA ALA A 160 7.12 -7.02 -2.24
C ALA A 160 7.92 -7.45 -1.00
N ALA A 161 8.34 -6.48 -0.22
CA ALA A 161 9.05 -6.68 1.04
C ALA A 161 8.47 -5.74 2.10
N LEU A 162 8.30 -6.26 3.31
CA LEU A 162 7.87 -5.49 4.48
C LEU A 162 8.95 -5.56 5.55
N GLU A 163 9.38 -4.40 6.00
CA GLU A 163 10.33 -4.25 7.09
C GLU A 163 9.65 -3.58 8.29
N ILE A 164 9.94 -4.08 9.49
CA ILE A 164 9.47 -3.49 10.74
C ILE A 164 10.68 -3.27 11.66
N ALA A 165 10.88 -2.03 12.09
CA ALA A 165 12.08 -1.56 12.80
C ALA A 165 13.37 -2.04 12.11
N ARG A 166 13.45 -1.86 10.79
CA ARG A 166 14.62 -2.24 9.95
C ARG A 166 14.93 -3.73 9.94
N THR A 167 13.96 -4.57 10.29
CA THR A 167 14.04 -6.02 10.18
C THR A 167 13.09 -6.49 9.10
N GLU A 168 13.59 -7.19 8.08
CA GLU A 168 12.76 -7.79 7.04
C GLU A 168 11.86 -8.86 7.67
N VAL A 169 10.57 -8.57 7.72
CA VAL A 169 9.55 -9.45 8.30
C VAL A 169 9.04 -10.45 7.27
N ILE A 170 8.87 -9.98 6.03
CA ILE A 170 8.46 -10.83 4.92
C ILE A 170 8.92 -10.26 3.59
N LYS A 171 9.33 -11.15 2.69
CA LYS A 171 9.58 -10.85 1.29
C LYS A 171 9.01 -11.94 0.40
N ARG A 172 8.33 -11.52 -0.67
CA ARG A 172 7.74 -12.39 -1.67
C ARG A 172 7.92 -11.86 -3.06
N GLN A 173 7.96 -12.78 -4.01
CA GLN A 173 7.98 -12.48 -5.43
C GLN A 173 6.97 -13.36 -6.15
N ALA A 174 6.20 -12.77 -7.07
CA ALA A 174 5.31 -13.50 -7.95
C ALA A 174 5.45 -12.99 -9.39
N ARG A 175 5.13 -13.87 -10.35
CA ARG A 175 5.13 -13.55 -11.78
C ARG A 175 3.70 -13.45 -12.27
N PHE A 176 3.42 -12.36 -12.98
CA PHE A 176 2.14 -12.06 -13.58
C PHE A 176 2.29 -11.96 -15.10
N ASP A 177 1.33 -12.53 -15.83
CA ASP A 177 1.19 -12.27 -17.26
C ASP A 177 0.17 -11.14 -17.45
N LEU A 178 0.60 -10.05 -18.09
CA LEU A 178 -0.23 -8.87 -18.33
C LEU A 178 -1.11 -9.03 -19.58
N ARG A 179 -1.06 -10.18 -20.29
CA ARG A 179 -1.84 -10.46 -21.50
C ARG A 179 -3.35 -10.58 -21.29
N LEU A 180 -3.82 -10.64 -20.05
CA LEU A 180 -5.25 -10.52 -19.83
C LEU A 180 -5.64 -9.05 -19.90
N ARG A 181 -6.62 -8.77 -20.77
CA ARG A 181 -7.33 -7.50 -20.93
C ARG A 181 -7.75 -7.00 -19.56
N ILE A 182 -6.86 -6.26 -18.89
CA ILE A 182 -7.16 -5.55 -17.65
C ILE A 182 -8.33 -4.66 -18.05
N SER A 183 -9.52 -5.01 -17.56
CA SER A 183 -10.74 -4.31 -17.93
C SER A 183 -10.72 -3.04 -17.12
N PHE A 184 -9.97 -2.05 -17.60
CA PHE A 184 -10.02 -0.70 -17.07
C PHE A 184 -11.43 -0.20 -17.36
N GLY A 185 -12.40 -0.45 -16.48
CA GLY A 185 -13.83 -0.31 -16.78
C GLY A 185 -14.17 1.02 -17.45
N HIS A 186 -13.51 2.10 -17.02
CA HIS A 186 -13.59 3.44 -17.62
C HIS A 186 -12.25 3.95 -18.18
N GLY A 187 -11.22 3.11 -18.30
CA GLY A 187 -9.84 3.49 -18.64
C GLY A 187 -9.13 4.25 -17.51
N LEU A 188 -7.82 4.03 -17.35
CA LEU A 188 -7.04 4.76 -16.34
C LEU A 188 -6.55 6.10 -16.86
N ILE A 189 -6.92 7.18 -16.16
CA ILE A 189 -6.55 8.55 -16.54
C ILE A 189 -5.07 8.76 -16.30
N LEU A 190 -4.35 9.08 -17.38
CA LEU A 190 -2.93 9.39 -17.34
C LEU A 190 -2.64 10.87 -16.98
N ALA A 191 -3.64 11.75 -17.14
CA ALA A 191 -3.56 13.16 -16.73
C ALA A 191 -4.95 13.73 -16.39
N GLY A 192 -5.14 14.11 -15.13
CA GLY A 192 -6.25 14.94 -14.63
C GLY A 192 -5.72 16.22 -13.97
N PRO A 193 -6.55 17.25 -13.72
CA PRO A 193 -6.12 18.47 -13.06
C PRO A 193 -5.76 18.14 -11.60
N GLY A 194 -4.48 18.28 -11.26
CA GLY A 194 -3.99 18.31 -9.88
C GLY A 194 -3.98 16.95 -9.18
N ALA A 195 -2.86 16.25 -9.30
CA ALA A 195 -2.36 15.37 -8.25
C ALA A 195 -2.39 16.13 -6.92
N HIS A 196 -3.43 15.90 -6.12
CA HIS A 196 -3.35 16.21 -4.70
C HIS A 196 -2.40 15.17 -4.15
N GLY A 197 -1.17 15.58 -3.84
CA GLY A 197 -0.38 14.88 -2.85
C GLY A 197 -1.30 14.67 -1.66
N VAL A 198 -1.66 13.41 -1.40
CA VAL A 198 -2.35 13.02 -0.18
C VAL A 198 -1.43 13.52 0.94
N PRO A 199 -1.83 14.54 1.72
CA PRO A 199 -1.13 14.80 2.97
C PRO A 199 -1.25 13.51 3.76
N ALA A 200 -0.17 13.05 4.39
CA ALA A 200 -0.25 12.00 5.39
C ALA A 200 -1.32 12.41 6.42
N GLN A 201 -2.53 11.88 6.26
CA GLN A 201 -3.59 12.06 7.21
C GLN A 201 -3.26 11.12 8.36
N PRO A 202 -2.95 11.61 9.58
CA PRO A 202 -3.00 10.75 10.74
C PRO A 202 -4.42 10.19 10.81
N ALA A 203 -4.55 8.86 10.74
CA ALA A 203 -5.84 8.20 10.95
C ALA A 203 -6.44 8.73 12.27
N GLY A 204 -7.61 9.35 12.14
CA GLY A 204 -8.17 10.25 13.12
C GLY A 204 -8.61 9.61 14.44
N LEU A 205 -8.37 10.37 15.49
CA LEU A 205 -9.08 10.48 16.76
C LEU A 205 -10.52 9.91 16.76
N VAL A 206 -10.77 8.93 17.63
CA VAL A 206 -12.12 8.74 18.20
C VAL A 206 -12.33 9.82 19.25
N ASN A 207 -13.24 10.75 18.95
CA ASN A 207 -13.76 11.73 19.90
C ASN A 207 -14.60 11.02 20.97
N ALA A 208 -14.12 11.01 22.21
CA ALA A 208 -14.98 10.82 23.37
C ALA A 208 -15.38 12.21 23.89
N GLN A 209 -16.67 12.53 23.78
CA GLN A 209 -17.29 13.74 24.29
C GLN A 209 -17.07 13.87 25.82
N PRO A 210 -16.72 15.05 26.37
CA PRO A 210 -16.62 15.20 27.83
C PRO A 210 -18.02 15.07 28.47
N PRO A 211 -18.14 14.44 29.65
CA PRO A 211 -19.41 14.37 30.36
C PRO A 211 -19.88 15.77 30.80
N PRO A 212 -21.21 15.99 30.96
CA PRO A 212 -21.73 17.29 31.37
C PRO A 212 -21.21 17.67 32.75
N ALA A 213 -20.71 18.90 32.88
CA ALA A 213 -20.23 19.47 34.12
C ALA A 213 -21.39 19.66 35.11
N ASN A 214 -21.63 18.67 35.96
CA ASN A 214 -22.41 18.86 37.17
C ASN A 214 -21.56 19.59 38.21
N GLY A 215 -22.15 20.66 38.75
CA GLY A 215 -21.43 21.73 39.44
C GLY A 215 -20.84 21.34 40.79
N TYR A 216 -19.70 21.97 41.08
CA TYR A 216 -19.24 22.21 42.43
C TYR A 216 -18.89 23.69 42.59
N ARG A 217 -19.72 24.38 43.39
CA ARG A 217 -19.45 25.71 43.94
C ARG A 217 -18.22 25.63 44.85
N TYR A 218 -17.30 26.58 44.72
CA TYR A 218 -16.37 26.94 45.79
C TYR A 218 -16.74 28.30 46.40
N PRO A 219 -16.58 28.48 47.71
CA PRO A 219 -16.97 29.68 48.43
C PRO A 219 -15.94 30.81 48.25
N VAL A 220 -16.45 32.03 48.10
CA VAL A 220 -15.66 33.26 48.06
C VAL A 220 -15.39 33.70 49.49
N HIS A 221 -14.13 33.68 49.93
CA HIS A 221 -13.71 34.40 51.13
C HIS A 221 -13.05 35.73 50.72
N ARG A 222 -13.86 36.78 50.94
CA ARG A 222 -13.62 38.21 51.21
C ARG A 222 -12.34 38.87 50.69
#